data_AF-A0A1F9DQD4-F1
#
_entry.id   AF-A0A1F9DQD4-F1
#
_cell.length_a   1.000
_cell.length_b   1.000
_cell.length_c   1.000
_cell.angle_alpha   90.00
_cell.angle_beta   90.00
_cell.angle_gamma   90.00
#
_symmetry.space_group_name_H-M   'P 1'
#
loop_
_entity.id
_entity.type
_entity.pdbx_description
1 polymer ?
#
loop_
_entity_poly.entity_id
_entity_poly.type
_entity_poly.pdbx_seq_one_letter_code
_entity_poly.pdbx_strand_id
1 'polypeptide(L)'
;MRIFNSGRVQDKLINRLERQEKQQAFQRDRFFKFKLPEIHRTLSQTLLMEKIVETENSTAFSDALLKGLKKLLKTSEFDFKYFIAPIRNLVPRPNPISLYITQYILEVVINEPDTVDVYGTDKEIYQVVNRIISNINTKFEKTEEKIVEQLSHNKSLVPGSRDYDIALDQLFYKTIGEPTGGNP
;
A
#
# COMPACT_ATOMS: atom_id res chain seq x y z
N MET A 1 -26.69 4.03 -43.07
CA MET A 1 -26.70 4.65 -41.72
C MET A 1 -25.89 3.74 -40.79
N ARG A 2 -24.66 4.11 -40.41
CA ARG A 2 -23.83 3.30 -39.49
C ARG A 2 -24.25 3.62 -38.07
N ILE A 3 -24.90 2.67 -37.40
CA ILE A 3 -25.35 2.82 -36.02
C ILE A 3 -24.11 2.71 -35.11
N PHE A 4 -23.82 3.80 -34.39
CA PHE A 4 -22.73 3.89 -33.43
C PHE A 4 -22.98 2.92 -32.26
N ASN A 5 -22.42 1.72 -32.34
CA ASN A 5 -22.25 0.81 -31.19
C ASN A 5 -21.16 1.30 -30.20
N SER A 6 -20.69 2.55 -30.34
CA SER A 6 -19.60 3.11 -29.52
C SER A 6 -19.98 3.28 -28.05
N GLY A 7 -21.23 3.64 -27.74
CA GLY A 7 -21.69 3.82 -26.36
C GLY A 7 -21.62 2.53 -25.55
N ARG A 8 -22.15 1.42 -26.07
CA ARG A 8 -22.10 0.11 -25.38
C ARG A 8 -20.69 -0.43 -25.18
N VAL A 9 -19.76 -0.12 -26.09
CA VAL A 9 -18.35 -0.51 -25.95
C VAL A 9 -17.66 0.37 -24.93
N GLN A 10 -17.91 1.69 -24.95
CA GLN A 10 -17.40 2.64 -23.97
C GLN A 10 -17.90 2.31 -22.56
N ASP A 11 -19.19 2.06 -22.37
CA ASP A 11 -19.77 1.70 -21.07
C ASP A 11 -19.17 0.40 -20.51
N LYS A 12 -18.95 -0.61 -21.37
CA LYS A 12 -18.27 -1.86 -20.97
C LYS A 12 -16.82 -1.63 -20.56
N LEU A 13 -16.11 -0.73 -21.25
CA LEU A 13 -14.74 -0.36 -20.92
C LEU A 13 -14.67 0.40 -19.59
N ILE A 14 -15.54 1.40 -19.41
CA ILE A 14 -15.66 2.18 -18.17
C ILE A 14 -15.96 1.25 -17.00
N ASN A 15 -16.99 0.39 -17.12
CA ASN A 15 -17.34 -0.57 -16.08
C ASN A 15 -16.19 -1.53 -15.73
N ARG A 16 -15.37 -1.93 -16.71
CA ARG A 16 -14.20 -2.79 -16.47
C ARG A 16 -13.10 -2.04 -15.74
N LEU A 17 -12.83 -0.79 -16.14
CA LEU A 17 -11.85 0.06 -15.49
C LEU A 17 -12.24 0.33 -14.04
N GLU A 18 -13.48 0.70 -13.77
CA GLU A 18 -13.98 0.93 -12.41
C GLU A 18 -13.86 -0.31 -11.53
N ARG A 19 -14.17 -1.50 -12.06
CA ARG A 19 -13.99 -2.76 -11.33
C ARG A 19 -12.52 -3.02 -11.01
N GLN A 20 -11.64 -2.79 -11.98
CA GLN A 20 -10.20 -2.98 -11.80
C GLN A 20 -9.63 -2.00 -10.76
N GLU A 21 -10.05 -0.74 -10.78
CA GLU A 21 -9.65 0.26 -9.79
C GLU A 21 -10.12 -0.10 -8.38
N LYS A 22 -11.39 -0.51 -8.23
CA LYS A 22 -11.92 -0.97 -6.94
C LYS A 22 -11.16 -2.19 -6.42
N GLN A 23 -10.85 -3.15 -7.29
CA GLN A 23 -10.07 -4.33 -6.92
C GLN A 23 -8.64 -3.96 -6.48
N GLN A 24 -7.98 -3.05 -7.20
CA GLN A 24 -6.65 -2.56 -6.83
C GLN A 24 -6.68 -1.80 -5.50
N ALA A 25 -7.70 -0.98 -5.26
CA ALA A 25 -7.87 -0.28 -4.00
C ALA A 25 -8.06 -1.26 -2.83
N PHE A 26 -8.88 -2.31 -3.02
CA PHE A 26 -9.10 -3.35 -2.02
C PHE A 26 -7.83 -4.15 -1.72
N GLN A 27 -7.10 -4.60 -2.75
CA GLN A 27 -5.82 -5.30 -2.58
C GLN A 27 -4.80 -4.44 -1.85
N ARG A 28 -4.72 -3.16 -2.20
CA ARG A 28 -3.83 -2.19 -1.57
C ARG A 28 -4.16 -1.99 -0.08
N ASP A 29 -5.44 -1.86 0.25
CA ASP A 29 -5.91 -1.72 1.63
C ASP A 29 -5.58 -2.97 2.46
N ARG A 30 -5.85 -4.17 1.95
CA ARG A 30 -5.43 -5.43 2.60
C ARG A 30 -3.93 -5.48 2.80
N PHE A 31 -3.16 -5.33 1.73
CA PHE A 31 -1.70 -5.36 1.77
C PHE A 31 -1.18 -4.47 2.91
N PHE A 32 -1.64 -3.23 2.95
CA PHE A 32 -1.15 -2.26 3.92
C PHE A 32 -1.59 -2.60 5.35
N LYS A 33 -2.83 -3.05 5.58
CA LYS A 33 -3.33 -3.46 6.92
C LYS A 33 -2.55 -4.63 7.53
N PHE A 34 -2.22 -5.64 6.73
CA PHE A 34 -1.48 -6.81 7.20
C PHE A 34 0.01 -6.54 7.33
N LYS A 35 0.56 -5.71 6.45
CA LYS A 35 2.00 -5.46 6.39
C LYS A 35 2.45 -4.19 7.06
N LEU A 36 1.55 -3.40 7.67
CA LEU A 36 1.88 -2.17 8.37
C LEU A 36 3.08 -2.30 9.33
N PRO A 37 3.17 -3.32 10.23
CA PRO A 37 4.32 -3.44 11.12
C PRO A 37 5.63 -3.71 10.38
N GLU A 38 5.58 -4.54 9.34
CA GLU A 38 6.76 -4.88 8.53
C GLU A 38 7.22 -3.68 7.70
N ILE A 39 6.28 -2.95 7.11
CA ILE A 39 6.49 -1.72 6.36
C ILE A 39 7.12 -0.66 7.28
N HIS A 40 6.50 -0.41 8.44
CA HIS A 40 6.97 0.55 9.43
C HIS A 40 8.41 0.24 9.86
N ARG A 41 8.66 -0.97 10.37
CA ARG A 41 9.98 -1.38 10.83
C ARG A 41 11.03 -1.25 9.73
N THR A 42 10.73 -1.75 8.53
CA THR A 42 11.70 -1.78 7.42
C THR A 42 11.99 -0.38 6.90
N LEU A 43 10.97 0.48 6.77
CA LEU A 43 11.17 1.88 6.37
C LEU A 43 11.98 2.65 7.41
N SER A 44 11.58 2.61 8.70
CA SER A 44 12.31 3.31 9.76
C SER A 44 13.79 2.94 9.78
N GLN A 45 14.10 1.64 9.69
CA GLN A 45 15.48 1.16 9.68
C GLN A 45 16.23 1.59 8.41
N THR A 46 15.62 1.43 7.23
CA THR A 46 16.32 1.68 5.96
C THR A 46 16.56 3.17 5.73
N LEU A 47 15.60 4.03 6.08
CA LEU A 47 15.73 5.48 5.90
C LEU A 47 16.86 6.07 6.75
N LEU A 48 17.06 5.55 7.97
CA LEU A 48 18.20 5.94 8.82
C LEU A 48 19.52 5.35 8.31
N MET A 49 19.53 4.06 7.95
CA MET A 49 20.75 3.36 7.53
C MET A 49 21.30 3.89 6.20
N GLU A 50 20.43 4.21 5.25
CA GLU A 50 20.81 4.81 3.96
C GLU A 50 21.01 6.33 4.05
N LYS A 51 20.93 6.91 5.25
CA LYS A 51 21.06 8.34 5.52
C LYS A 51 20.12 9.21 4.70
N ILE A 52 18.92 8.70 4.42
CA ILE A 52 17.83 9.49 3.82
C ILE A 52 17.26 10.45 4.88
N VAL A 53 17.21 10.03 6.14
CA VAL A 53 16.79 10.88 7.26
C VAL A 53 17.91 10.87 8.31
N GLU A 54 18.31 12.05 8.74
CA GLU A 54 19.17 12.25 9.90
C GLU A 54 18.35 12.85 11.04
N THR A 55 18.49 12.28 12.24
CA THR A 55 17.69 12.65 13.41
C THR A 55 18.50 12.46 14.68
N GLU A 56 18.25 13.31 15.67
CA GLU A 56 18.82 13.16 17.01
C GLU A 56 18.08 12.08 17.82
N ASN A 57 16.88 11.67 17.39
CA ASN A 57 16.04 10.72 18.10
C ASN A 57 15.37 9.70 17.15
N SER A 58 16.05 8.56 16.97
CA SER A 58 15.56 7.47 16.12
C SER A 58 14.18 6.91 16.54
N THR A 59 13.84 6.97 17.82
CA THR A 59 12.54 6.53 18.32
C THR A 59 11.43 7.49 17.91
N ALA A 60 11.65 8.80 18.09
CA ALA A 60 10.68 9.82 17.67
C ALA A 60 10.45 9.79 16.16
N PHE A 61 11.51 9.64 15.35
CA PHE A 61 11.36 9.44 13.91
C PHE A 61 10.51 8.21 13.58
N SER A 62 10.79 7.07 14.22
CA SER A 62 10.01 5.85 14.02
C SER A 62 8.53 6.04 14.37
N ASP A 63 8.22 6.74 15.45
CA ASP A 63 6.85 7.05 15.86
C ASP A 63 6.15 8.03 14.91
N ALA A 64 6.86 9.07 14.46
CA ALA A 64 6.37 10.01 13.45
C ALA A 64 6.03 9.31 12.13
N LEU A 65 6.87 8.36 11.70
CA LEU A 65 6.61 7.55 10.52
C LEU A 65 5.39 6.63 10.73
N LEU A 66 5.29 5.96 11.87
CA LEU A 66 4.12 5.12 12.20
C LEU A 66 2.82 5.93 12.20
N LYS A 67 2.85 7.15 12.74
CA LYS A 67 1.71 8.08 12.71
C LYS A 67 1.28 8.39 11.27
N GLY A 68 2.21 8.63 10.37
CA GLY A 68 1.94 8.84 8.94
C GLY A 68 1.32 7.62 8.27
N LEU A 69 1.87 6.43 8.52
CA LEU A 69 1.33 5.18 7.98
C LEU A 69 -0.08 4.88 8.54
N LYS A 70 -0.33 5.12 9.83
CA LYS A 70 -1.67 5.02 10.42
C LYS A 70 -2.65 6.06 9.88
N LYS A 71 -2.18 7.26 9.54
CA LYS A 71 -3.00 8.30 8.90
C LYS A 71 -3.42 7.84 7.50
N LEU A 72 -2.51 7.25 6.72
CA LEU A 72 -2.81 6.72 5.39
C LEU A 72 -4.01 5.75 5.41
N LEU A 73 -4.08 4.85 6.39
CA LEU A 73 -5.20 3.89 6.55
C LEU A 73 -6.57 4.54 6.77
N LYS A 74 -6.60 5.79 7.23
CA LYS A 74 -7.84 6.52 7.57
C LYS A 74 -8.14 7.65 6.59
N THR A 75 -7.24 7.89 5.63
CA THR A 75 -7.32 9.04 4.71
C THR A 75 -8.36 8.75 3.63
N SER A 76 -9.22 9.74 3.32
CA SER A 76 -10.17 9.63 2.22
C SER A 76 -9.45 9.57 0.87
N GLU A 77 -10.10 9.04 -0.17
CA GLU A 77 -9.48 9.01 -1.51
C GLU A 77 -9.14 10.42 -2.03
N PHE A 78 -9.99 11.40 -1.72
CA PHE A 78 -9.76 12.80 -2.08
C PHE A 78 -8.53 13.36 -1.37
N ASP A 79 -8.47 13.24 -0.04
CA ASP A 79 -7.35 13.76 0.75
C ASP A 79 -6.04 13.07 0.37
N PHE A 80 -6.09 11.77 0.07
CA PHE A 80 -4.94 11.02 -0.40
C PHE A 80 -4.42 11.58 -1.73
N LYS A 81 -5.29 11.76 -2.72
CA LYS A 81 -4.93 12.32 -4.03
C LYS A 81 -4.44 13.75 -3.93
N TYR A 82 -5.04 14.55 -3.05
CA TYR A 82 -4.63 15.93 -2.79
C TYR A 82 -3.23 15.97 -2.16
N PHE A 83 -2.97 15.13 -1.16
CA PHE A 83 -1.69 15.09 -0.47
C PHE A 83 -0.53 14.74 -1.43
N ILE A 84 -0.71 13.74 -2.29
CA ILE A 84 0.35 13.32 -3.25
C ILE A 84 0.40 14.19 -4.52
N ALA A 85 -0.50 15.16 -4.68
CA ALA A 85 -0.60 15.97 -5.90
C ALA A 85 0.71 16.66 -6.31
N PRO A 86 1.54 17.20 -5.38
CA PRO A 86 2.79 17.88 -5.73
C PRO A 86 3.77 16.98 -6.49
N ILE A 87 3.88 15.70 -6.10
CA ILE A 87 4.85 14.75 -6.66
C ILE A 87 4.20 13.67 -7.54
N ARG A 88 2.94 13.84 -7.95
CA ARG A 88 2.16 12.82 -8.69
C ARG A 88 2.81 12.37 -10.02
N ASN A 89 3.66 13.21 -10.59
CA ASN A 89 4.34 12.96 -11.88
C ASN A 89 5.84 12.67 -11.70
N LEU A 90 6.30 12.38 -10.48
CA LEU A 90 7.71 12.19 -10.15
C LEU A 90 8.37 11.09 -10.99
N VAL A 91 7.65 10.01 -11.28
CA VAL A 91 8.08 8.92 -12.18
C VAL A 91 6.92 8.43 -13.04
N PRO A 92 7.19 7.76 -14.19
CA PRO A 92 6.13 7.10 -14.95
C PRO A 92 5.48 5.97 -14.14
N ARG A 93 4.14 5.95 -14.08
CA ARG A 93 3.34 4.94 -13.37
C ARG A 93 3.80 4.71 -11.91
N PRO A 94 3.74 5.75 -11.07
CA PRO A 94 4.24 5.65 -9.70
C PRO A 94 3.35 4.74 -8.84
N ASN A 95 3.93 4.09 -7.83
CA ASN A 95 3.17 3.43 -6.77
C ASN A 95 2.56 4.52 -5.86
N PRO A 96 1.22 4.58 -5.72
CA PRO A 96 0.58 5.63 -4.94
C PRO A 96 0.97 5.62 -3.45
N ILE A 97 1.16 4.45 -2.84
CA ILE A 97 1.61 4.36 -1.43
C ILE A 97 3.02 4.94 -1.31
N SER A 98 3.90 4.59 -2.24
CA SER A 98 5.27 5.09 -2.23
C SER A 98 5.33 6.59 -2.43
N LEU A 99 4.45 7.16 -3.28
CA LEU A 99 4.30 8.62 -3.36
C LEU A 99 3.83 9.20 -2.03
N TYR A 100 2.80 8.63 -1.40
CA TYR A 100 2.32 9.14 -0.12
C TYR A 100 3.42 9.16 0.95
N ILE A 101 4.16 8.08 1.08
CA ILE A 101 5.23 7.98 2.07
C ILE A 101 6.37 8.95 1.72
N THR A 102 6.71 9.10 0.45
CA THR A 102 7.72 10.07 0.00
C THR A 102 7.30 11.49 0.34
N GLN A 103 6.06 11.87 0.02
CA GLN A 103 5.51 13.18 0.37
C GLN A 103 5.45 13.38 1.90
N TYR A 104 5.12 12.34 2.66
CA TYR A 104 5.11 12.41 4.11
C TYR A 104 6.50 12.67 4.67
N ILE A 105 7.55 12.08 4.08
CA ILE A 105 8.93 12.37 4.46
C ILE A 105 9.29 13.82 4.13
N LEU A 106 8.98 14.27 2.92
CA LEU A 106 9.32 15.61 2.40
C LEU A 106 8.55 16.76 3.07
N GLU A 107 7.33 16.53 3.57
CA GLU A 107 6.48 17.60 4.11
C GLU A 107 6.31 17.53 5.62
N VAL A 108 6.35 16.33 6.20
CA VAL A 108 6.03 16.11 7.61
C VAL A 108 7.28 15.76 8.38
N VAL A 109 8.00 14.71 7.99
CA VAL A 109 9.20 14.26 8.71
C VAL A 109 10.27 15.34 8.75
N ILE A 110 10.53 16.03 7.63
CA ILE A 110 11.52 17.12 7.58
C ILE A 110 11.25 18.24 8.58
N ASN A 111 9.98 18.40 9.00
CA ASN A 111 9.54 19.44 9.92
C ASN A 111 9.32 18.92 11.35
N GLU A 112 9.62 17.64 11.63
CA GLU A 112 9.57 17.12 13.00
C GLU A 112 10.75 17.69 13.83
N PRO A 113 10.55 18.05 15.12
CA PRO A 113 11.56 18.74 15.91
C PRO A 113 12.90 18.01 16.05
N ASP A 114 12.86 16.68 16.08
CA ASP A 114 14.05 15.84 16.26
C ASP A 114 14.72 15.47 14.92
N THR A 115 14.16 15.91 13.79
CA THR A 115 14.77 15.70 12.46
C THR A 115 15.82 16.76 12.21
N VAL A 116 17.06 16.32 11.94
CA VAL A 116 18.17 17.21 11.59
C VAL A 116 18.07 17.60 10.12
N ASP A 117 17.94 16.61 9.23
CA ASP A 117 17.79 16.84 7.79
C ASP A 117 17.20 15.63 7.06
N VAL A 118 16.72 15.84 5.83
CA VAL A 118 16.29 14.81 4.88
C VAL A 118 17.14 14.93 3.62
N TYR A 119 17.90 13.88 3.31
CA TYR A 119 18.83 13.87 2.19
C TYR A 119 18.31 13.08 0.97
N GLY A 120 18.76 13.52 -0.20
CA GLY A 120 18.43 12.94 -1.49
C GLY A 120 17.38 13.74 -2.24
N THR A 121 17.32 13.55 -3.56
CA THR A 121 16.25 14.10 -4.39
C THR A 121 14.94 13.38 -4.13
N ASP A 122 13.80 14.02 -4.40
CA ASP A 122 12.47 13.40 -4.32
C ASP A 122 12.43 12.01 -4.99
N LYS A 123 13.11 11.90 -6.14
CA LYS A 123 13.20 10.66 -6.92
C LYS A 123 14.01 9.59 -6.22
N GLU A 124 15.14 9.93 -5.59
CA GLU A 124 15.96 8.97 -4.84
C GLU A 124 15.21 8.48 -3.60
N ILE A 125 14.57 9.38 -2.85
CA ILE A 125 13.73 9.04 -1.69
C ILE A 125 12.60 8.11 -2.14
N TYR A 126 11.91 8.47 -3.22
CA TYR A 126 10.87 7.61 -3.80
C TYR A 126 11.40 6.24 -4.20
N GLN A 127 12.58 6.14 -4.81
CA GLN A 127 13.16 4.87 -5.22
C GLN A 127 13.44 3.95 -4.03
N VAL A 128 13.99 4.48 -2.93
CA VAL A 128 14.22 3.73 -1.69
C VAL A 128 12.90 3.23 -1.12
N VAL A 129 11.92 4.13 -0.96
CA VAL A 129 10.58 3.79 -0.45
C VAL A 129 9.89 2.75 -1.34
N ASN A 130 9.88 2.97 -2.66
CA ASN A 130 9.23 2.08 -3.62
C ASN A 130 9.88 0.70 -3.63
N ARG A 131 11.21 0.61 -3.56
CA ARG A 131 11.92 -0.68 -3.45
C ARG A 131 11.44 -1.47 -2.24
N ILE A 132 11.31 -0.83 -1.08
CA ILE A 132 10.85 -1.48 0.15
C ILE A 132 9.40 -1.96 -0.01
N ILE A 133 8.50 -1.07 -0.44
CA ILE A 133 7.07 -1.37 -0.60
C ILE A 133 6.87 -2.48 -1.63
N SER A 134 7.52 -2.42 -2.80
CA SER A 134 7.44 -3.46 -3.82
C SER A 134 7.94 -4.80 -3.31
N ASN A 135 9.07 -4.84 -2.61
CA ASN A 135 9.61 -6.09 -2.06
C ASN A 135 8.67 -6.75 -1.05
N ILE A 136 8.05 -5.96 -0.16
CA ILE A 136 7.09 -6.49 0.82
C ILE A 136 5.80 -6.93 0.09
N ASN A 137 5.33 -6.16 -0.89
CA ASN A 137 4.14 -6.49 -1.67
C ASN A 137 4.29 -7.79 -2.46
N THR A 138 5.42 -7.99 -3.16
CA THR A 138 5.67 -9.23 -3.89
C THR A 138 5.72 -10.46 -2.97
N LYS A 139 6.23 -10.32 -1.73
CA LYS A 139 6.20 -11.41 -0.75
C LYS A 139 4.77 -11.68 -0.27
N PHE A 140 3.98 -10.62 -0.07
CA PHE A 140 2.58 -10.71 0.31
C PHE A 140 1.76 -11.42 -0.78
N GLU A 141 1.84 -10.97 -2.03
CA GLU A 141 1.17 -11.57 -3.20
C GLU A 141 1.51 -13.06 -3.35
N LYS A 142 2.80 -13.43 -3.26
CA LYS A 142 3.22 -14.85 -3.29
C LYS A 142 2.62 -15.68 -2.16
N THR A 143 2.37 -15.06 -1.01
CA THR A 143 1.71 -15.75 0.12
C THR A 143 0.23 -15.91 -0.16
N GLU A 144 -0.44 -14.88 -0.70
CA GLU A 144 -1.83 -14.94 -1.12
C GLU A 144 -2.06 -16.05 -2.15
N GLU A 145 -1.21 -16.11 -3.18
CA GLU A 145 -1.26 -17.11 -4.25
C GLU A 145 -1.16 -18.54 -3.69
N LYS A 146 -0.24 -18.78 -2.75
CA LYS A 146 -0.09 -20.09 -2.10
C LYS A 146 -1.32 -20.48 -1.29
N ILE A 147 -1.96 -19.53 -0.60
CA ILE A 147 -3.17 -19.81 0.17
C ILE A 147 -4.32 -20.18 -0.77
N VAL A 148 -4.48 -19.43 -1.86
CA VAL A 148 -5.49 -19.72 -2.90
C VAL A 148 -5.23 -21.09 -3.54
N GLU A 149 -3.97 -21.40 -3.85
CA GLU A 149 -3.58 -22.71 -4.39
C GLU A 149 -3.93 -23.84 -3.41
N GLN A 150 -3.63 -23.70 -2.12
CA GLN A 150 -4.00 -24.68 -1.11
C GLN A 150 -5.51 -24.91 -1.03
N LEU A 151 -6.32 -23.86 -1.13
CA LEU A 151 -7.78 -23.97 -1.13
C LEU A 151 -8.34 -24.61 -2.38
N SER A 152 -7.71 -24.37 -3.54
CA SER A 152 -8.14 -24.98 -4.81
C SER A 152 -8.03 -26.50 -4.82
N HIS A 153 -7.14 -27.07 -4.00
CA HIS A 153 -7.02 -28.52 -3.82
C HIS A 153 -8.19 -29.12 -3.03
N ASN A 154 -8.92 -28.29 -2.26
CA ASN A 154 -10.08 -28.73 -1.51
C ASN A 154 -11.36 -28.65 -2.35
N LYS A 155 -11.72 -29.76 -2.99
CA LYS A 155 -12.90 -29.87 -3.88
C LYS A 155 -14.24 -29.59 -3.19
N SER A 156 -14.30 -29.56 -1.86
CA SER A 156 -15.54 -29.22 -1.13
C SER A 156 -15.79 -27.71 -1.00
N LEU A 157 -14.77 -26.88 -1.26
CA LEU A 157 -14.90 -25.42 -1.19
C LEU A 157 -15.01 -24.83 -2.60
N VAL A 158 -16.12 -24.14 -2.86
CA VAL A 158 -16.39 -23.51 -4.16
C VAL A 158 -15.95 -22.05 -4.10
N PRO A 159 -15.04 -21.58 -4.97
CA PRO A 159 -14.62 -20.18 -4.99
C PRO A 159 -15.80 -19.21 -5.09
N GLY A 160 -15.83 -18.22 -4.19
CA GLY A 160 -16.92 -17.25 -4.07
C GLY A 160 -18.15 -17.74 -3.28
N SER A 161 -18.09 -18.95 -2.69
CA SER A 161 -19.05 -19.34 -1.66
C SER A 161 -18.66 -18.73 -0.31
N ARG A 162 -19.64 -18.53 0.57
CA ARG A 162 -19.41 -18.03 1.93
C ARG A 162 -18.42 -18.91 2.71
N ASP A 163 -18.50 -20.23 2.56
CA ASP A 163 -17.60 -21.16 3.23
C ASP A 163 -16.16 -21.08 2.70
N TYR A 164 -16.01 -20.85 1.39
CA TYR A 164 -14.70 -20.59 0.78
C TYR A 164 -14.10 -19.29 1.31
N ASP A 165 -14.90 -18.23 1.38
CA ASP A 165 -14.43 -16.92 1.88
C ASP A 165 -14.01 -17.00 3.35
N ILE A 166 -14.77 -17.71 4.19
CA ILE A 166 -14.39 -17.95 5.60
C ILE A 166 -13.09 -18.76 5.69
N ALA A 167 -12.95 -19.83 4.91
CA ALA A 167 -11.74 -20.66 4.90
C ALA A 167 -10.52 -19.89 4.39
N LEU A 168 -10.71 -19.03 3.37
CA LEU A 168 -9.71 -18.10 2.86
C LEU A 168 -9.23 -17.18 3.98
N ASP A 169 -10.13 -16.46 4.63
CA ASP A 169 -9.78 -15.54 5.71
C ASP A 169 -9.07 -16.25 6.87
N GLN A 170 -9.55 -17.43 7.28
CA GLN A 170 -8.91 -18.22 8.35
C GLN A 170 -7.49 -18.64 8.01
N LEU A 171 -7.25 -19.15 6.80
CA LEU A 171 -5.91 -19.53 6.36
C LEU A 171 -5.00 -18.32 6.20
N PHE A 172 -5.55 -17.20 5.74
CA PHE A 172 -4.86 -15.92 5.69
C PHE A 172 -4.39 -15.47 7.06
N TYR A 173 -5.27 -15.43 8.07
CA TYR A 173 -4.91 -15.06 9.44
C TYR A 173 -3.90 -16.03 10.05
N LYS A 174 -4.04 -17.33 9.80
CA LYS A 174 -3.08 -18.33 10.29
C LYS A 174 -1.68 -18.16 9.69
N THR A 175 -1.60 -17.74 8.43
CA THR A 175 -0.33 -17.66 7.68
C THR A 175 0.37 -16.31 7.85
N ILE A 176 -0.40 -15.22 7.84
CA ILE A 176 0.11 -13.84 7.82
C ILE A 176 -0.01 -13.16 9.20
N GLY A 177 -0.90 -13.65 10.07
CA GLY A 177 -1.25 -13.02 11.33
C GLY A 177 -2.50 -12.14 11.22
N GLU A 178 -2.90 -11.54 12.33
CA GLU A 178 -4.05 -10.62 12.38
C GLU A 178 -3.71 -9.25 11.76
N PRO A 179 -4.67 -8.62 11.05
CA PRO A 179 -4.47 -7.30 10.46
C PRO A 179 -4.38 -6.24 11.56
N THR A 180 -3.46 -5.30 11.40
CA THR A 180 -3.37 -4.18 12.35
C THR A 180 -4.56 -3.23 12.16
N GLY A 181 -5.28 -2.96 13.25
CA GLY A 181 -6.41 -2.02 13.26
C GLY A 181 -7.81 -2.65 13.16
N GLY A 182 -7.92 -3.98 13.24
CA GLY A 182 -9.19 -4.61 13.61
C GLY A 182 -9.43 -4.42 15.11
N ASN A 183 -10.29 -3.49 15.48
CA ASN A 183 -11.09 -3.76 16.68
C ASN A 183 -12.04 -4.92 16.33
N PRO A 184 -12.36 -5.83 17.26
CA PRO A 184 -13.45 -6.77 17.06
C PRO A 184 -14.76 -6.06 16.73
#